data_AF-A0A8J8SIL9-F1
#
_entry.id   AF-A0A8J8SIL9-F1
#
_cell.length_a   1.000
_cell.length_b   1.000
_cell.length_c   1.000
_cell.angle_alpha   90.00
_cell.angle_beta   90.00
_cell.angle_gamma   90.00
#
_symmetry.space_group_name_H-M   'P 1'
#
loop_
_entity.id
_entity.type
_entity.pdbx_description
1 polymer ?
#
loop_
_entity_poly.entity_id
_entity_poly.type
_entity_poly.pdbx_seq_one_letter_code
_entity_poly.pdbx_strand_id
1 'polypeptide(L)'
;MMLVEFIQAFGLIFIAEMGDKTQILAMAFATKYSVKAVLVGIGLGSLFNHGLAVVLGSYLSNFIPISTIQMVAGFAFVAFALWTLQMEEDHKEEKKMKKSFGPIMTIALAFFIGELGDKTQLTAITLSVDAAYPAIILMGTVIGMLVTGGLGIYVGRKIGDKVPELTIKLVAASIFMFFGLTKLYGTVPKQYVNSIYGIVFIILIGVIATVRVKKLWKMHKSLNASKYVGTSKRLQEYYQMMDQDIKNICLGNRYCGDCQRSGCVVGRTKALIKQMEDWDQHILVYEDKKLEVLRDAKKERVLEALVTTLRILSNEQIKHKELKTIHQIRQNFEKILWGTSIDVFTSLRAYREQVKAIAPELVCSLDTMLEDT
;
A
#
# COMPACT_ATOMS: atom_id res chain seq x y z
N MET A 1 -10.89 -31.48 22.79
CA MET A 1 -11.66 -31.42 21.53
C MET A 1 -12.04 -29.97 21.20
N MET A 2 -12.84 -29.28 22.02
CA MET A 2 -13.22 -27.86 21.81
C MET A 2 -12.05 -26.90 21.55
N LEU A 3 -10.99 -26.94 22.38
CA LEU A 3 -9.85 -26.03 22.21
C LEU A 3 -9.10 -26.24 20.88
N VAL A 4 -9.05 -27.48 20.39
CA VAL A 4 -8.38 -27.80 19.12
C VAL A 4 -9.16 -27.23 17.95
N GLU A 5 -10.49 -27.40 17.94
CA GLU A 5 -11.40 -26.82 16.93
C GLU A 5 -11.30 -25.29 16.91
N PHE A 6 -11.25 -24.65 18.09
CA PHE A 6 -11.05 -23.21 18.20
C PHE A 6 -9.72 -22.77 17.58
N ILE A 7 -8.60 -23.39 17.97
CA ILE A 7 -7.26 -23.03 17.49
C ILE A 7 -7.15 -23.26 15.99
N GLN A 8 -7.74 -24.34 15.47
CA GLN A 8 -7.77 -24.60 14.03
C GLN A 8 -8.54 -23.53 13.27
N ALA A 9 -9.76 -23.21 13.70
CA ALA A 9 -10.58 -22.19 13.07
C ALA A 9 -9.93 -20.80 13.14
N PHE A 10 -9.44 -20.43 14.31
CA PHE A 10 -8.71 -19.18 14.52
C PHE A 10 -7.47 -19.11 13.63
N GLY A 11 -6.61 -20.14 13.68
CA GLY A 11 -5.34 -20.16 12.95
C GLY A 11 -5.54 -20.14 11.44
N LEU A 12 -6.48 -20.93 10.92
CA LEU A 12 -6.79 -20.98 9.49
C LEU A 12 -7.31 -19.63 8.99
N ILE A 13 -8.28 -19.02 9.68
CA ILE A 13 -8.78 -17.70 9.29
C ILE A 13 -7.70 -16.63 9.43
N PHE A 14 -6.95 -16.64 10.54
CA PHE A 14 -5.88 -15.68 10.76
C PHE A 14 -4.86 -15.67 9.62
N ILE A 15 -4.46 -16.86 9.17
CA ILE A 15 -3.51 -17.04 8.07
C ILE A 15 -4.14 -16.70 6.73
N ALA A 16 -5.36 -17.16 6.49
CA ALA A 16 -6.10 -16.93 5.25
C ALA A 16 -6.26 -15.44 4.96
N GLU A 17 -6.55 -14.69 6.02
CA GLU A 17 -6.90 -13.28 5.99
C GLU A 17 -5.69 -12.34 6.11
N MET A 18 -4.50 -12.91 6.38
CA MET A 18 -3.27 -12.14 6.46
C MET A 18 -3.02 -11.45 5.11
N GLY A 19 -2.85 -10.12 5.10
CA GLY A 19 -2.49 -9.36 3.90
C GLY A 19 -3.55 -9.28 2.81
N ASP A 20 -4.83 -9.47 3.17
CA ASP A 20 -5.93 -9.46 2.23
C ASP A 20 -6.66 -8.10 2.11
N LYS A 21 -7.57 -8.01 1.14
CA LYS A 21 -8.40 -6.85 0.78
C LYS A 21 -9.20 -6.31 1.96
N THR A 22 -9.67 -7.17 2.84
CA THR A 22 -10.34 -6.80 4.09
C THR A 22 -9.46 -6.06 5.06
N GLN A 23 -8.15 -6.33 5.11
CA GLN A 23 -7.22 -5.56 5.93
C GLN A 23 -7.08 -4.14 5.37
N ILE A 24 -7.02 -3.99 4.04
CA ILE A 24 -7.02 -2.69 3.37
C ILE A 24 -8.33 -1.95 3.63
N LEU A 25 -9.46 -2.64 3.53
CA LEU A 25 -10.78 -2.09 3.83
C LEU A 25 -10.89 -1.64 5.30
N ALA A 26 -10.36 -2.44 6.24
CA ALA A 26 -10.30 -2.10 7.65
C ALA A 26 -9.43 -0.86 7.92
N MET A 27 -8.26 -0.77 7.26
CA MET A 27 -7.40 0.42 7.33
C MET A 27 -8.12 1.65 6.75
N ALA A 28 -8.77 1.52 5.60
CA ALA A 28 -9.52 2.61 4.96
C ALA A 28 -10.64 3.12 5.87
N PHE A 29 -11.42 2.23 6.49
CA PHE A 29 -12.44 2.63 7.46
C PHE A 29 -11.85 3.27 8.72
N ALA A 30 -10.67 2.83 9.17
CA ALA A 30 -9.98 3.43 10.32
C ALA A 30 -9.44 4.84 10.05
N THR A 31 -9.36 5.29 8.80
CA THR A 31 -9.07 6.70 8.46
C THR A 31 -10.28 7.63 8.68
N LYS A 32 -11.49 7.07 8.60
CA LYS A 32 -12.76 7.82 8.63
C LYS A 32 -13.53 7.65 9.94
N TYR A 33 -13.36 6.52 10.61
CA TYR A 33 -14.10 6.14 11.82
C TYR A 33 -13.15 5.68 12.93
N SER A 34 -13.63 5.67 14.18
CA SER A 34 -12.83 5.23 15.31
C SER A 34 -12.50 3.73 15.22
N VAL A 35 -11.28 3.33 15.61
CA VAL A 35 -10.83 1.93 15.57
C VAL A 35 -11.81 0.98 16.26
N LYS A 36 -12.41 1.42 17.38
CA LYS A 36 -13.44 0.65 18.09
C LYS A 36 -14.67 0.40 17.21
N ALA A 37 -15.18 1.43 16.54
CA ALA A 37 -16.33 1.29 15.65
C ALA A 37 -16.01 0.38 14.45
N VAL A 38 -14.79 0.45 13.93
CA VAL A 38 -14.32 -0.44 12.85
C VAL A 38 -14.28 -1.89 13.30
N LEU A 39 -13.64 -2.20 14.43
CA LEU A 39 -13.55 -3.56 14.95
C LEU A 39 -14.93 -4.14 15.28
N VAL A 40 -15.84 -3.35 15.86
CA VAL A 40 -17.22 -3.80 16.11
C VAL A 40 -17.96 -4.08 14.79
N GLY A 41 -17.77 -3.23 13.78
CA GLY A 41 -18.33 -3.46 12.44
C GLY A 41 -17.81 -4.73 11.79
N ILE A 42 -16.48 -4.95 11.81
CA ILE A 42 -15.83 -6.18 11.32
C ILE A 42 -16.38 -7.40 12.08
N GLY A 43 -16.46 -7.32 13.40
CA GLY A 43 -16.98 -8.39 14.25
C GLY A 43 -18.41 -8.77 13.90
N LEU A 44 -19.29 -7.78 13.72
CA LEU A 44 -20.68 -8.02 13.32
C LEU A 44 -20.77 -8.60 11.91
N GLY A 45 -20.07 -8.01 10.93
CA GLY A 45 -20.08 -8.48 9.56
C GLY A 45 -19.58 -9.92 9.43
N SER A 46 -18.45 -10.23 10.07
CA SER A 46 -17.87 -11.58 10.11
C SER A 46 -18.74 -12.57 10.89
N LEU A 47 -19.36 -12.15 12.00
CA LEU A 47 -20.27 -13.01 12.76
C LEU A 47 -21.46 -13.44 11.92
N PHE A 48 -22.10 -12.53 11.19
CA PHE A 48 -23.22 -12.88 10.32
C PHE A 48 -22.77 -13.72 9.12
N ASN A 49 -21.63 -13.38 8.52
CA ASN A 49 -21.14 -14.11 7.35
C ASN A 49 -20.70 -15.53 7.71
N HIS A 50 -19.80 -15.68 8.69
CA HIS A 50 -19.35 -16.98 9.16
C HIS A 50 -20.44 -17.72 9.91
N GLY A 51 -21.38 -17.01 10.55
CA GLY A 51 -22.56 -17.63 11.16
C GLY A 51 -23.39 -18.36 10.11
N LEU A 52 -23.67 -17.71 8.98
CA LEU A 52 -24.35 -18.36 7.85
C LEU A 52 -23.55 -19.56 7.34
N ALA A 53 -22.25 -19.40 7.17
CA ALA A 53 -21.33 -20.46 6.73
C ALA A 53 -21.36 -21.70 7.65
N VAL A 54 -21.27 -21.48 8.96
CA VAL A 54 -21.27 -22.53 9.99
C VAL A 54 -22.64 -23.22 10.05
N VAL A 55 -23.74 -22.47 9.99
CA VAL A 55 -25.09 -23.06 9.96
C VAL A 55 -25.26 -23.94 8.72
N LEU A 56 -24.83 -23.46 7.55
CA LEU A 56 -24.89 -24.23 6.31
C LEU A 56 -24.04 -25.51 6.39
N GLY A 57 -22.80 -25.42 6.87
CA GLY A 57 -21.91 -26.58 6.98
C GLY A 57 -22.40 -27.62 8.00
N SER A 58 -22.91 -27.17 9.15
CA SER A 58 -23.51 -28.07 10.14
C SER A 58 -24.82 -28.71 9.68
N TYR A 59 -25.55 -28.11 8.74
CA TYR A 59 -26.74 -28.73 8.17
C TYR A 59 -26.38 -29.72 7.04
N LEU A 60 -25.36 -29.40 6.23
CA LEU A 60 -24.86 -30.27 5.16
C LEU A 60 -24.35 -31.63 5.67
N SER A 61 -23.79 -31.69 6.88
CA SER A 61 -23.32 -32.94 7.49
C SER A 61 -24.42 -33.98 7.74
N ASN A 62 -25.69 -33.57 7.78
CA ASN A 62 -26.82 -34.49 8.01
C ASN A 62 -27.31 -35.18 6.72
N PHE A 63 -27.05 -34.60 5.55
CA PHE A 63 -27.56 -35.08 4.27
C PHE A 63 -26.49 -35.68 3.36
N ILE A 64 -25.22 -35.31 3.59
CA ILE A 64 -24.10 -35.72 2.75
C ILE A 64 -23.13 -36.53 3.62
N PRO A 65 -22.67 -37.72 3.16
CA PRO A 65 -21.67 -38.49 3.89
C PRO A 65 -20.44 -37.64 4.21
N ILE A 66 -19.97 -37.74 5.46
CA ILE A 66 -18.84 -36.92 5.94
C ILE A 66 -17.58 -37.09 5.08
N SER A 67 -17.36 -38.28 4.53
CA SER A 67 -16.27 -38.56 3.59
C SER A 67 -16.39 -37.77 2.28
N THR A 68 -17.59 -37.58 1.75
CA THR A 68 -17.83 -36.76 0.55
C THR A 68 -17.56 -35.30 0.85
N ILE A 69 -18.02 -34.80 2.00
CA ILE A 69 -17.82 -33.40 2.36
C ILE A 69 -16.34 -33.11 2.64
N GLN A 70 -15.65 -33.99 3.36
CA GLN A 70 -14.21 -33.87 3.61
C GLN A 70 -13.39 -33.90 2.32
N MET A 71 -13.82 -34.69 1.34
CA MET A 71 -13.18 -34.75 0.02
C MET A 71 -13.36 -33.44 -0.74
N VAL A 72 -14.60 -32.93 -0.80
CA VAL A 72 -14.91 -31.61 -1.42
C VAL A 72 -14.13 -30.48 -0.74
N ALA A 73 -14.07 -30.48 0.58
CA ALA A 73 -13.29 -29.55 1.39
C ALA A 73 -11.80 -29.58 1.07
N GLY A 74 -11.21 -30.78 0.94
CA GLY A 74 -9.82 -30.96 0.57
C GLY A 74 -9.51 -30.37 -0.81
N PHE A 75 -10.39 -30.62 -1.80
CA PHE A 75 -10.27 -30.01 -3.11
C PHE A 75 -10.46 -28.49 -3.08
N ALA A 76 -11.40 -27.98 -2.27
CA ALA A 76 -11.61 -26.55 -2.10
C ALA A 76 -10.36 -25.86 -1.55
N PHE A 77 -9.70 -26.41 -0.53
CA PHE A 77 -8.46 -25.87 0.00
C PHE A 77 -7.31 -25.85 -1.01
N VAL A 78 -7.16 -26.90 -1.83
CA VAL A 78 -6.18 -26.91 -2.93
C VAL A 78 -6.53 -25.84 -3.97
N ALA A 79 -7.80 -25.71 -4.34
CA ALA A 79 -8.27 -24.68 -5.25
C ALA A 79 -7.97 -23.27 -4.70
N PHE A 80 -8.19 -23.04 -3.41
CA PHE A 80 -7.88 -21.77 -2.75
C PHE A 80 -6.39 -21.47 -2.67
N ALA A 81 -5.56 -22.47 -2.42
CA ALA A 81 -4.12 -22.29 -2.47
C ALA A 81 -3.67 -21.79 -3.84
N LEU A 82 -4.25 -22.33 -4.91
CA LEU A 82 -3.95 -21.93 -6.29
C LEU A 82 -4.60 -20.57 -6.66
N TRP A 83 -5.79 -20.27 -6.14
CA TRP A 83 -6.48 -18.98 -6.32
C TRP A 83 -5.75 -17.86 -5.59
N THR A 84 -5.26 -18.09 -4.37
CA THR A 84 -4.51 -17.09 -3.58
C THR A 84 -3.23 -16.65 -4.31
N LEU A 85 -2.66 -17.51 -5.15
CA LEU A 85 -1.53 -17.20 -6.02
C LEU A 85 -1.94 -16.45 -7.30
N GLN A 86 -3.24 -16.29 -7.56
CA GLN A 86 -3.80 -15.44 -8.60
C GLN A 86 -3.89 -14.00 -8.08
N MET A 87 -3.46 -13.06 -8.90
CA MET A 87 -3.73 -11.64 -8.65
C MET A 87 -5.12 -11.33 -9.17
N GLU A 88 -5.95 -10.78 -8.31
CA GLU A 88 -7.13 -10.06 -8.75
C GLU A 88 -6.63 -8.71 -9.26
N GLU A 89 -7.01 -8.33 -10.47
CA GLU A 89 -6.89 -6.93 -10.87
C GLU A 89 -7.66 -6.13 -9.82
N ASP A 90 -7.05 -5.11 -9.24
CA ASP A 90 -7.71 -4.21 -8.31
C ASP A 90 -8.88 -3.54 -9.05
N HIS A 91 -10.03 -4.19 -9.07
CA HIS A 91 -11.29 -3.59 -9.45
C HIS A 91 -11.62 -2.60 -8.34
N LYS A 92 -11.17 -1.36 -8.56
CA LYS A 92 -11.66 -0.16 -7.89
C LYS A 92 -13.14 0.03 -8.26
N GLU A 93 -14.02 -0.77 -7.68
CA GLU A 93 -15.43 -0.44 -7.58
C GLU A 93 -15.75 -0.16 -6.12
N GLU A 94 -15.39 1.05 -5.67
CA GLU A 94 -16.07 1.66 -4.53
C GLU A 94 -17.53 1.92 -4.94
N LYS A 95 -18.41 0.93 -4.74
CA LYS A 95 -19.85 1.19 -4.78
C LYS A 95 -20.21 2.05 -3.58
N LYS A 96 -20.28 3.38 -3.79
CA LYS A 96 -20.81 4.36 -2.84
C LYS A 96 -22.25 4.00 -2.50
N MET A 97 -22.47 3.27 -1.41
CA MET A 97 -23.81 3.09 -0.85
C MET A 97 -24.29 4.42 -0.26
N LYS A 98 -25.13 5.14 -1.02
CA LYS A 98 -25.89 6.32 -0.56
C LYS A 98 -27.06 5.88 0.34
N LYS A 99 -26.80 5.43 1.56
CA LYS A 99 -27.79 5.43 2.65
C LYS A 99 -27.13 5.84 3.98
N SER A 100 -27.84 6.65 4.75
CA SER A 100 -27.42 7.18 6.06
C SER A 100 -27.44 6.10 7.14
N PHE A 101 -26.55 5.12 7.05
CA PHE A 101 -26.28 4.17 8.13
C PHE A 101 -25.16 4.69 9.05
N GLY A 102 -25.26 4.38 10.35
CA GLY A 102 -24.19 4.68 11.30
C GLY A 102 -22.89 3.93 10.96
N PRO A 103 -21.72 4.40 11.43
CA PRO A 103 -20.41 3.84 11.07
C PRO A 103 -20.30 2.33 11.20
N ILE A 104 -20.79 1.76 12.30
CA ILE A 104 -20.72 0.32 12.60
C ILE A 104 -21.51 -0.48 11.55
N MET A 105 -22.73 -0.03 11.24
CA MET A 105 -23.61 -0.73 10.29
C MET A 105 -23.05 -0.68 8.87
N THR A 106 -22.52 0.48 8.45
CA THR A 106 -21.86 0.62 7.13
C THR A 106 -20.69 -0.35 6.98
N ILE A 107 -19.86 -0.48 8.02
CA ILE A 107 -18.69 -1.37 8.01
C ILE A 107 -19.13 -2.84 8.05
N ALA A 108 -20.12 -3.17 8.88
CA ALA A 108 -20.66 -4.52 8.98
C ALA A 108 -21.26 -5.01 7.65
N LEU A 109 -22.04 -4.17 6.96
CA LEU A 109 -22.56 -4.51 5.63
C LEU A 109 -21.45 -4.63 4.59
N ALA A 110 -20.47 -3.71 4.60
CA ALA A 110 -19.35 -3.77 3.67
C ALA A 110 -18.54 -5.05 3.84
N PHE A 111 -18.23 -5.44 5.08
CA PHE A 111 -17.55 -6.71 5.38
C PHE A 111 -18.42 -7.91 5.03
N PHE A 112 -19.70 -7.92 5.41
CA PHE A 112 -20.60 -9.04 5.12
C PHE A 112 -20.73 -9.30 3.62
N ILE A 113 -20.94 -8.24 2.82
CA ILE A 113 -21.08 -8.35 1.36
C ILE A 113 -19.73 -8.66 0.71
N GLY A 114 -18.66 -8.03 1.17
CA GLY A 114 -17.31 -8.23 0.62
C GLY A 114 -16.77 -9.63 0.85
N GLU A 115 -17.10 -10.24 1.98
CA GLU A 115 -16.67 -11.60 2.34
C GLU A 115 -17.63 -12.70 1.86
N LEU A 116 -18.70 -12.35 1.13
CA LEU A 116 -19.68 -13.32 0.67
C LEU A 116 -19.09 -14.17 -0.47
N GLY A 117 -19.00 -15.48 -0.26
CA GLY A 117 -18.41 -16.42 -1.20
C GLY A 117 -16.88 -16.51 -1.15
N ASP A 118 -16.25 -15.85 -0.18
CA ASP A 118 -14.79 -15.85 -0.07
C ASP A 118 -14.22 -17.12 0.61
N LYS A 119 -12.88 -17.29 0.51
CA LYS A 119 -12.11 -18.39 1.09
C LYS A 119 -12.33 -18.56 2.59
N THR A 120 -12.53 -17.48 3.33
CA THR A 120 -12.82 -17.48 4.77
C THR A 120 -14.18 -18.12 5.05
N GLN A 121 -15.20 -17.76 4.26
CA GLN A 121 -16.55 -18.33 4.35
C GLN A 121 -16.55 -19.83 4.01
N LEU A 122 -15.85 -20.25 2.94
CA LEU A 122 -15.76 -21.66 2.57
C LEU A 122 -14.91 -22.47 3.55
N THR A 123 -13.91 -21.86 4.18
CA THR A 123 -13.17 -22.45 5.31
C THR A 123 -14.10 -22.67 6.51
N ALA A 124 -14.94 -21.69 6.85
CA ALA A 124 -15.90 -21.81 7.95
C ALA A 124 -16.91 -22.94 7.72
N ILE A 125 -17.48 -23.05 6.49
CA ILE A 125 -18.33 -24.18 6.08
C ILE A 125 -17.60 -25.49 6.30
N THR A 126 -16.39 -25.60 5.75
CA THR A 126 -15.59 -26.82 5.78
C THR A 126 -15.26 -27.29 7.20
N LEU A 127 -14.91 -26.37 8.09
CA LEU A 127 -14.57 -26.69 9.46
C LEU A 127 -15.81 -27.07 10.28
N SER A 128 -16.95 -26.42 10.02
CA SER A 128 -18.19 -26.70 10.75
C SER A 128 -18.85 -28.04 10.45
N VAL A 129 -18.51 -28.67 9.32
CA VAL A 129 -19.04 -29.99 8.92
C VAL A 129 -18.54 -31.08 9.85
N ASP A 130 -17.24 -31.05 10.18
CA ASP A 130 -16.56 -32.07 10.97
C ASP A 130 -16.49 -31.71 12.47
N ALA A 131 -17.01 -30.53 12.84
CA ALA A 131 -16.88 -30.01 14.20
C ALA A 131 -17.88 -30.67 15.15
N ALA A 132 -17.38 -31.13 16.30
CA ALA A 132 -18.23 -31.52 17.41
C ALA A 132 -18.92 -30.30 18.03
N TYR A 133 -18.27 -29.12 17.97
CA TYR A 133 -18.81 -27.86 18.49
C TYR A 133 -18.78 -26.74 17.44
N PRO A 134 -19.76 -26.67 16.52
CA PRO A 134 -19.81 -25.65 15.46
C PRO A 134 -19.79 -24.20 15.98
N ALA A 135 -20.37 -23.95 17.16
CA ALA A 135 -20.33 -22.63 17.80
C ALA A 135 -18.89 -22.21 18.17
N ILE A 136 -18.01 -23.16 18.48
CA ILE A 136 -16.61 -22.91 18.79
C ILE A 136 -15.82 -22.59 17.51
N ILE A 137 -16.15 -23.24 16.39
CA ILE A 137 -15.64 -22.86 15.06
C ILE A 137 -16.02 -21.41 14.75
N LEU A 138 -17.30 -21.06 14.92
CA LEU A 138 -17.76 -19.67 14.71
C LEU A 138 -16.96 -18.68 15.56
N MET A 139 -16.79 -18.96 16.86
CA MET A 139 -16.02 -18.10 17.75
C MET A 139 -14.55 -17.96 17.29
N GLY A 140 -13.91 -19.07 16.92
CA GLY A 140 -12.54 -19.07 16.41
C GLY A 140 -12.39 -18.26 15.13
N THR A 141 -13.31 -18.43 14.18
CA THR A 141 -13.27 -17.69 12.91
C THR A 141 -13.50 -16.19 13.09
N VAL A 142 -14.48 -15.77 13.90
CA VAL A 142 -14.76 -14.35 14.17
C VAL A 142 -13.61 -13.68 14.92
N ILE A 143 -13.03 -14.35 15.91
CA ILE A 143 -11.84 -13.84 16.61
C ILE A 143 -10.65 -13.75 15.65
N GLY A 144 -10.49 -14.71 14.73
CA GLY A 144 -9.50 -14.65 13.65
C GLY A 144 -9.63 -13.36 12.85
N MET A 145 -10.82 -13.05 12.34
CA MET A 145 -11.11 -11.83 11.57
C MET A 145 -10.87 -10.55 12.37
N LEU A 146 -11.24 -10.54 13.65
CA LEU A 146 -11.03 -9.38 14.53
C LEU A 146 -9.54 -9.12 14.77
N VAL A 147 -8.76 -10.18 14.99
CA VAL A 147 -7.32 -10.06 15.22
C VAL A 147 -6.60 -9.63 13.95
N THR A 148 -6.94 -10.18 12.78
CA THR A 148 -6.31 -9.78 11.51
C THR A 148 -6.71 -8.37 11.10
N GLY A 149 -7.99 -7.99 11.26
CA GLY A 149 -8.44 -6.61 11.04
C GLY A 149 -7.77 -5.62 12.00
N GLY A 150 -7.63 -5.99 13.28
CA GLY A 150 -6.93 -5.18 14.27
C GLY A 150 -5.43 -5.04 13.98
N LEU A 151 -4.78 -6.12 13.58
CA LEU A 151 -3.39 -6.10 13.11
C LEU A 151 -3.24 -5.24 11.86
N GLY A 152 -4.14 -5.37 10.89
CA GLY A 152 -4.16 -4.53 9.70
C GLY A 152 -4.23 -3.05 10.06
N ILE A 153 -5.12 -2.66 10.96
CA ILE A 153 -5.21 -1.27 11.43
C ILE A 153 -3.94 -0.83 12.17
N TYR A 154 -3.38 -1.68 13.04
CA TYR A 154 -2.17 -1.37 13.82
C TYR A 154 -0.92 -1.25 12.92
N VAL A 155 -0.74 -2.20 12.00
CA VAL A 155 0.31 -2.22 10.98
C VAL A 155 0.15 -1.04 10.04
N GLY A 156 -1.06 -0.78 9.54
CA GLY A 156 -1.35 0.38 8.68
C GLY A 156 -0.99 1.70 9.36
N ARG A 157 -1.21 1.82 10.67
CA ARG A 157 -0.84 3.01 11.46
C ARG A 157 0.67 3.14 11.72
N LYS A 158 1.41 2.03 11.78
CA LYS A 158 2.82 2.01 12.22
C LYS A 158 3.84 1.81 11.09
N ILE A 159 3.46 1.09 10.03
CA ILE A 159 4.39 0.51 9.06
C ILE A 159 4.34 1.23 7.70
N GLY A 160 3.21 1.79 7.28
CA GLY A 160 3.05 2.17 5.87
C GLY A 160 3.33 0.98 4.93
N ASP A 161 3.59 1.22 3.64
CA ASP A 161 3.75 0.23 2.55
C ASP A 161 4.95 -0.76 2.65
N LYS A 162 5.36 -1.24 3.83
CA LYS A 162 6.61 -2.03 3.98
C LYS A 162 6.47 -3.55 4.00
N VAL A 163 5.27 -4.12 4.05
CA VAL A 163 5.12 -5.59 3.97
C VAL A 163 4.82 -5.99 2.52
N PRO A 164 5.70 -6.77 1.86
CA PRO A 164 5.44 -7.20 0.50
C PRO A 164 4.27 -8.17 0.47
N GLU A 165 3.17 -7.75 -0.16
CA GLU A 165 1.95 -8.54 -0.42
C GLU A 165 2.26 -9.94 -0.96
N LEU A 166 3.32 -10.05 -1.78
CA LEU A 166 3.84 -11.30 -2.32
C LEU A 166 4.18 -12.34 -1.23
N THR A 167 4.87 -11.92 -0.17
CA THR A 167 5.30 -12.83 0.91
C THR A 167 4.09 -13.39 1.62
N ILE A 168 3.08 -12.55 1.85
CA ILE A 168 1.89 -12.95 2.58
C ILE A 168 1.07 -13.96 1.75
N LYS A 169 0.86 -13.69 0.46
CA LYS A 169 0.15 -14.60 -0.45
C LYS A 169 0.85 -15.96 -0.57
N LEU A 170 2.18 -15.99 -0.61
CA LEU A 170 2.95 -17.24 -0.64
C LEU A 170 2.78 -18.07 0.64
N VAL A 171 2.79 -17.43 1.81
CA VAL A 171 2.59 -18.11 3.09
C VAL A 171 1.17 -18.68 3.20
N ALA A 172 0.15 -17.87 2.89
CA ALA A 172 -1.25 -18.31 2.92
C ALA A 172 -1.52 -19.46 1.95
N ALA A 173 -1.04 -19.36 0.70
CA ALA A 173 -1.17 -20.43 -0.28
C ALA A 173 -0.50 -21.73 0.17
N SER A 174 0.68 -21.65 0.79
CA SER A 174 1.39 -22.83 1.30
C SER A 174 0.59 -23.56 2.39
N ILE A 175 -0.04 -22.80 3.28
CA ILE A 175 -0.81 -23.36 4.40
C ILE A 175 -2.12 -23.99 3.91
N PHE A 176 -2.85 -23.32 3.02
CA PHE A 176 -4.03 -23.92 2.39
C PHE A 176 -3.68 -25.18 1.60
N MET A 177 -2.56 -25.18 0.88
CA MET A 177 -2.09 -26.37 0.14
C MET A 177 -1.82 -27.52 1.09
N PHE A 178 -1.16 -27.26 2.23
CA PHE A 178 -0.87 -28.26 3.24
C PHE A 178 -2.16 -28.90 3.78
N PHE A 179 -3.10 -28.10 4.28
CA PHE A 179 -4.35 -28.62 4.84
C PHE A 179 -5.22 -29.34 3.81
N GLY A 180 -5.27 -28.82 2.57
CA GLY A 180 -5.99 -29.46 1.47
C GLY A 180 -5.43 -30.85 1.14
N LEU A 181 -4.11 -30.96 1.01
CA LEU A 181 -3.45 -32.23 0.73
C LEU A 181 -3.59 -33.23 1.89
N THR A 182 -3.41 -32.81 3.14
CA THR A 182 -3.60 -33.68 4.31
C THR A 182 -5.03 -34.19 4.39
N LYS A 183 -6.03 -33.34 4.11
CA LYS A 183 -7.45 -33.71 4.14
C LYS A 183 -7.82 -34.66 3.00
N LEU A 184 -7.32 -34.43 1.78
CA LEU A 184 -7.50 -35.36 0.67
C LEU A 184 -6.86 -36.72 0.95
N TYR A 185 -5.63 -36.74 1.46
CA TYR A 185 -4.93 -38.00 1.77
C TYR A 185 -5.67 -38.83 2.85
N GLY A 186 -6.25 -38.18 3.86
CA GLY A 186 -7.01 -38.85 4.92
C GLY A 186 -8.38 -39.36 4.49
N THR A 187 -8.96 -38.83 3.41
CA THR A 187 -10.38 -39.03 3.07
C THR A 187 -10.60 -39.85 1.80
N VAL A 188 -9.69 -39.74 0.82
CA VAL A 188 -9.86 -40.42 -0.47
C VAL A 188 -9.78 -41.94 -0.25
N PRO A 189 -10.75 -42.73 -0.76
CA PRO A 189 -10.73 -44.18 -0.61
C PRO A 189 -9.44 -44.79 -1.18
N LYS A 190 -8.86 -45.77 -0.47
CA LYS A 190 -7.59 -46.42 -0.83
C LYS A 190 -7.55 -46.98 -2.26
N GLN A 191 -8.71 -47.26 -2.85
CA GLN A 191 -8.85 -47.71 -4.24
C GLN A 191 -8.42 -46.65 -5.28
N TYR A 192 -8.53 -45.36 -4.93
CA TYR A 192 -8.12 -44.23 -5.78
C TYR A 192 -6.77 -43.64 -5.38
N VAL A 193 -6.28 -43.93 -4.16
CA VAL A 193 -4.94 -43.53 -3.69
C VAL A 193 -3.89 -44.54 -4.17
N ASN A 194 -3.74 -44.68 -5.48
CA ASN A 194 -2.59 -45.38 -6.05
C ASN A 194 -1.38 -44.43 -6.06
N SER A 195 -0.18 -44.94 -5.77
CA SER A 195 1.07 -44.17 -5.82
C SER A 195 1.23 -43.40 -7.13
N ILE A 196 0.77 -43.99 -8.25
CA ILE A 196 0.82 -43.35 -9.56
C ILE A 196 -0.08 -42.11 -9.63
N TYR A 197 -1.36 -42.22 -9.23
CA TYR A 197 -2.30 -41.10 -9.27
C TYR A 197 -1.92 -39.99 -8.29
N GLY A 198 -1.39 -40.34 -7.10
CA GLY A 198 -0.88 -39.38 -6.14
C GLY A 198 0.29 -38.56 -6.68
N ILE A 199 1.26 -39.22 -7.34
CA ILE A 199 2.42 -38.54 -7.94
C ILE A 199 1.95 -37.61 -9.08
N VAL A 200 1.08 -38.08 -9.97
CA VAL A 200 0.55 -37.27 -11.08
C VAL A 200 -0.19 -36.03 -10.56
N PHE A 201 -1.00 -36.18 -9.51
CA PHE A 201 -1.74 -35.06 -8.91
C PHE A 201 -0.81 -34.01 -8.28
N ILE A 202 0.22 -34.45 -7.54
CA ILE A 202 1.22 -33.54 -6.94
C ILE A 202 2.01 -32.81 -8.03
N ILE A 203 2.43 -33.50 -9.09
CA ILE A 203 3.13 -32.89 -10.22
C ILE A 203 2.24 -31.83 -10.88
N LEU A 204 0.98 -32.15 -11.15
CA LEU A 204 0.02 -31.23 -11.77
C LEU A 204 -0.14 -29.95 -10.94
N ILE A 205 -0.40 -30.09 -9.64
CA ILE A 205 -0.52 -28.96 -8.71
C ILE A 205 0.79 -28.16 -8.67
N GLY A 206 1.93 -28.84 -8.59
CA GLY A 206 3.25 -28.22 -8.55
C GLY A 206 3.54 -27.39 -9.80
N VAL A 207 3.18 -27.89 -10.99
CA VAL A 207 3.30 -27.15 -12.25
C VAL A 207 2.42 -25.91 -12.23
N ILE A 208 1.13 -26.04 -11.86
CA ILE A 208 0.21 -24.90 -11.80
C ILE A 208 0.71 -23.84 -10.81
N ALA A 209 1.07 -24.25 -9.59
CA ALA A 209 1.60 -23.36 -8.57
C ALA A 209 2.87 -22.64 -9.05
N THR A 210 3.80 -23.36 -9.69
CA THR A 210 5.05 -22.77 -10.23
C THR A 210 4.76 -21.72 -11.31
N VAL A 211 3.83 -21.99 -12.23
CA VAL A 211 3.43 -21.03 -13.27
C VAL A 211 2.81 -19.78 -12.63
N ARG A 212 1.91 -19.96 -11.66
CA ARG A 212 1.25 -18.85 -10.96
C ARG A 212 2.26 -18.01 -10.17
N VAL A 213 3.14 -18.63 -9.40
CA VAL A 213 4.21 -17.94 -8.66
C VAL A 213 5.14 -17.19 -9.60
N LYS A 214 5.57 -17.79 -10.72
CA LYS A 214 6.41 -17.08 -11.70
C LYS A 214 5.71 -15.86 -12.29
N LYS A 215 4.41 -15.97 -12.63
CA LYS A 215 3.61 -14.84 -13.11
C LYS A 215 3.51 -13.73 -12.06
N LEU A 216 3.21 -14.11 -10.82
CA LEU A 216 3.14 -13.23 -9.64
C LEU A 216 4.43 -12.42 -9.46
N TRP A 217 5.56 -13.12 -9.52
CA TRP A 217 6.89 -12.55 -9.32
C TRP A 217 7.27 -11.58 -10.44
N LYS A 218 7.00 -11.95 -11.70
CA LYS A 218 7.26 -11.10 -12.88
C LYS A 218 6.45 -9.80 -12.84
N MET A 219 5.17 -9.87 -12.45
CA MET A 219 4.31 -8.70 -12.36
C MET A 219 4.70 -7.77 -11.21
N HIS A 220 4.99 -8.30 -10.01
CA HIS A 220 5.45 -7.48 -8.89
C HIS A 220 6.76 -6.73 -9.22
N LYS A 221 7.68 -7.39 -9.94
CA LYS A 221 8.89 -6.75 -10.46
C LYS A 221 8.58 -5.64 -11.47
N SER A 222 7.61 -5.85 -12.36
CA SER A 222 7.17 -4.87 -13.37
C SER A 222 6.47 -3.64 -12.78
N LEU A 223 5.57 -3.83 -11.80
CA LEU A 223 4.87 -2.75 -11.10
C LEU A 223 5.86 -1.83 -10.36
N ASN A 224 6.78 -2.42 -9.61
CA ASN A 224 7.85 -1.67 -8.95
C ASN A 224 8.73 -0.95 -9.97
N ALA A 225 9.14 -1.62 -11.05
CA ALA A 225 9.92 -0.99 -12.11
C ALA A 225 9.19 0.19 -12.76
N SER A 226 7.88 0.07 -13.07
CA SER A 226 7.09 1.16 -13.63
C SER A 226 6.97 2.36 -12.69
N LYS A 227 6.82 2.14 -11.38
CA LYS A 227 6.81 3.22 -10.37
C LYS A 227 8.15 3.97 -10.36
N TYR A 228 9.27 3.25 -10.43
CA TYR A 228 10.61 3.86 -10.50
C TYR A 228 10.86 4.61 -11.81
N VAL A 229 10.42 4.05 -12.95
CA VAL A 229 10.56 4.71 -14.27
C VAL A 229 9.75 6.00 -14.32
N GLY A 230 8.53 6.02 -13.77
CA GLY A 230 7.71 7.23 -13.70
C GLY A 230 8.32 8.32 -12.82
N THR A 231 8.85 7.95 -11.65
CA THR A 231 9.54 8.90 -10.77
C THR A 231 10.80 9.48 -11.41
N SER A 232 11.62 8.65 -12.06
CA SER A 232 12.85 9.09 -12.75
C SER A 232 12.54 10.07 -13.88
N LYS A 233 11.51 9.79 -14.71
CA LYS A 233 11.09 10.69 -15.78
C LYS A 233 10.64 12.06 -15.26
N ARG A 234 9.83 12.09 -14.20
CA ARG A 234 9.38 13.34 -13.57
C ARG A 234 10.53 14.16 -12.98
N LEU A 235 11.52 13.51 -12.38
CA LEU A 235 12.72 14.18 -11.88
C LEU A 235 13.52 14.79 -13.04
N GLN A 236 13.66 14.07 -14.15
CA GLN A 236 14.34 14.57 -15.34
C GLN A 236 13.62 15.78 -15.93
N GLU A 237 12.29 15.71 -16.10
CA GLU A 237 11.46 16.82 -16.56
C GLU A 237 11.59 18.04 -15.62
N TYR A 238 11.59 17.81 -14.31
CA TYR A 238 11.82 18.87 -13.32
C TYR A 238 13.18 19.57 -13.50
N TYR A 239 14.28 18.82 -13.61
CA TYR A 239 15.61 19.42 -13.77
C TYR A 239 15.73 20.21 -15.09
N GLN A 240 15.14 19.70 -16.18
CA GLN A 240 15.11 20.40 -17.46
C GLN A 240 14.31 21.71 -17.40
N MET A 241 13.13 21.69 -16.78
CA MET A 241 12.33 22.90 -16.54
C MET A 241 13.11 23.91 -15.69
N MET A 242 13.74 23.42 -14.62
CA MET A 242 14.46 24.28 -13.70
C MET A 242 15.70 24.93 -14.31
N ASP A 243 16.42 24.24 -15.22
CA ASP A 243 17.51 24.85 -15.99
C ASP A 243 17.02 26.00 -16.87
N GLN A 244 15.84 25.86 -17.50
CA GLN A 244 15.22 26.94 -18.28
C GLN A 244 14.80 28.12 -17.40
N ASP A 245 14.14 27.87 -16.27
CA ASP A 245 13.70 28.92 -15.35
C ASP A 245 14.88 29.70 -14.79
N ILE A 246 15.97 29.01 -14.43
CA ILE A 246 17.19 29.66 -13.95
C ILE A 246 17.87 30.51 -15.01
N LYS A 247 17.90 30.06 -16.27
CA LYS A 247 18.39 30.88 -17.39
C LYS A 247 17.57 32.17 -17.54
N ASN A 248 16.27 32.10 -17.26
CA ASN A 248 15.33 33.23 -17.33
C ASN A 248 15.37 34.16 -16.10
N ILE A 249 15.89 33.69 -14.97
CA ILE A 249 16.15 34.48 -13.76
C ILE A 249 17.52 35.17 -13.83
N CYS A 250 18.49 34.57 -14.55
CA CYS A 250 19.81 35.14 -14.72
C CYS A 250 19.76 36.49 -15.47
N LEU A 251 20.24 37.56 -14.82
CA LEU A 251 20.25 38.92 -15.39
C LEU A 251 21.36 39.13 -16.44
N GLY A 252 22.25 38.14 -16.62
CA GLY A 252 23.37 38.22 -17.56
C GLY A 252 24.54 39.07 -17.07
N ASN A 253 25.67 39.00 -17.79
CA ASN A 253 26.93 39.65 -17.39
C ASN A 253 26.83 41.18 -17.27
N ARG A 254 25.84 41.81 -17.93
CA ARG A 254 25.65 43.27 -17.92
C ARG A 254 25.17 43.83 -16.58
N TYR A 255 24.44 43.03 -15.78
CA TYR A 255 23.91 43.44 -14.48
C TYR A 255 24.65 42.80 -13.31
N CYS A 256 25.33 41.68 -13.54
CA CYS A 256 26.05 40.92 -12.51
C CYS A 256 27.54 41.31 -12.38
N GLY A 257 28.05 42.24 -13.20
CA GLY A 257 29.46 42.67 -13.20
C GLY A 257 30.38 41.60 -13.78
N ASP A 258 30.83 40.66 -12.92
CA ASP A 258 31.64 39.49 -13.26
C ASP A 258 30.93 38.20 -12.82
N CYS A 259 30.78 37.25 -13.74
CA CYS A 259 30.11 35.97 -13.42
C CYS A 259 30.99 35.13 -12.46
N GLN A 260 30.66 35.13 -11.18
CA GLN A 260 31.34 34.34 -10.14
C GLN A 260 31.07 32.82 -10.21
N ARG A 261 30.48 32.31 -11.30
CA ARG A 261 30.04 30.91 -11.45
C ARG A 261 29.19 30.46 -10.26
N SER A 262 29.70 29.60 -9.38
CA SER A 262 28.99 29.11 -8.18
C SER A 262 29.00 30.07 -6.98
N GLY A 263 29.60 31.26 -7.11
CA GLY A 263 29.68 32.27 -6.04
C GLY A 263 28.38 33.03 -5.75
N CYS A 264 27.40 32.99 -6.66
CA CYS A 264 26.08 33.59 -6.46
C CYS A 264 24.97 32.52 -6.37
N VAL A 265 23.82 32.87 -5.79
CA VAL A 265 22.71 31.93 -5.53
C VAL A 265 22.20 31.26 -6.81
N VAL A 266 22.04 32.02 -7.89
CA VAL A 266 21.60 31.50 -9.19
C VAL A 266 22.62 30.55 -9.80
N GLY A 267 23.90 30.89 -9.73
CA GLY A 267 24.97 30.07 -10.28
C GLY A 267 25.24 28.80 -9.49
N ARG A 268 25.09 28.83 -8.15
CA ARG A 268 25.08 27.62 -7.31
C ARG A 268 23.91 26.71 -7.66
N THR A 269 22.72 27.28 -7.89
CA THR A 269 21.54 26.50 -8.28
C THR A 269 21.72 25.87 -9.67
N LYS A 270 22.32 26.60 -10.62
CA LYS A 270 22.69 26.05 -11.94
C LYS A 270 23.71 24.91 -11.84
N ALA A 271 24.69 25.01 -10.94
CA ALA A 271 25.65 23.93 -10.71
C ALA A 271 24.99 22.67 -10.14
N LEU A 272 24.05 22.84 -9.20
CA LEU A 272 23.28 21.73 -8.62
C LEU A 272 22.42 21.00 -9.67
N ILE A 273 21.82 21.73 -10.61
CA ILE A 273 21.02 21.12 -11.68
C ILE A 273 21.91 20.37 -12.67
N LYS A 274 23.00 20.99 -13.11
CA LYS A 274 23.92 20.37 -14.08
C LYS A 274 24.54 19.08 -13.54
N GLN A 275 24.84 19.04 -12.24
CA GLN A 275 25.33 17.83 -11.56
C GLN A 275 24.33 16.67 -11.58
N MET A 276 23.03 16.94 -11.73
CA MET A 276 21.99 15.90 -11.81
C MET A 276 21.70 15.48 -13.25
N GLU A 277 22.10 16.28 -14.25
CA GLU A 277 22.09 15.90 -15.66
C GLU A 277 23.26 14.98 -16.01
N ASP A 278 24.47 15.28 -15.52
CA ASP A 278 25.66 14.42 -15.60
C ASP A 278 25.64 13.41 -14.45
N TRP A 279 24.99 12.26 -14.65
CA TRP A 279 24.84 11.15 -13.67
C TRP A 279 26.17 10.46 -13.25
N ASP A 280 27.28 11.18 -13.15
CA ASP A 280 28.56 10.64 -12.69
C ASP A 280 28.86 10.99 -11.23
N GLN A 281 29.42 10.00 -10.54
CA GLN A 281 29.41 9.86 -9.09
C GLN A 281 30.33 10.84 -8.36
N HIS A 282 29.92 12.08 -8.07
CA HIS A 282 30.48 12.81 -6.92
C HIS A 282 29.48 13.80 -6.31
N ILE A 283 29.06 13.53 -5.06
CA ILE A 283 28.29 14.46 -4.24
C ILE A 283 29.26 15.51 -3.68
N LEU A 284 29.40 16.64 -4.36
CA LEU A 284 30.03 17.82 -3.75
C LEU A 284 29.07 18.42 -2.73
N VAL A 285 29.36 18.21 -1.45
CA VAL A 285 28.72 18.93 -0.34
C VAL A 285 29.23 20.36 -0.39
N TYR A 286 28.47 21.27 -0.99
CA TYR A 286 28.81 22.68 -0.95
C TYR A 286 28.56 23.26 0.45
N GLU A 287 29.63 23.67 1.14
CA GLU A 287 29.57 24.41 2.40
C GLU A 287 28.79 25.73 2.26
N ASP A 288 28.21 26.16 3.37
CA ASP A 288 27.34 27.33 3.52
C ASP A 288 28.15 28.63 3.50
N LYS A 289 28.74 28.95 2.34
CA LYS A 289 29.34 30.28 2.11
C LYS A 289 28.24 31.34 2.03
N LYS A 290 28.48 32.53 2.59
CA LYS A 290 27.67 33.74 2.36
C LYS A 290 27.57 33.97 0.85
N LEU A 291 26.40 33.66 0.29
CA LEU A 291 26.09 33.85 -1.11
C LEU A 291 25.60 35.27 -1.34
N GLU A 292 26.04 35.87 -2.43
CA GLU A 292 25.57 37.19 -2.85
C GLU A 292 24.13 37.07 -3.38
N VAL A 293 23.18 37.74 -2.70
CA VAL A 293 21.75 37.73 -3.04
C VAL A 293 21.47 38.79 -4.10
N LEU A 294 20.89 38.36 -5.23
CA LEU A 294 20.51 39.24 -6.33
C LEU A 294 19.36 40.15 -5.90
N ARG A 295 19.58 41.47 -5.85
CA ARG A 295 18.55 42.45 -5.46
C ARG A 295 17.51 42.73 -6.56
N ASP A 296 17.89 42.57 -7.82
CA ASP A 296 17.05 42.93 -8.98
C ASP A 296 16.45 41.72 -9.73
N ALA A 297 16.40 40.55 -9.08
CA ALA A 297 15.78 39.37 -9.67
C ALA A 297 14.26 39.58 -9.83
N LYS A 298 13.70 39.10 -10.95
CA LYS A 298 12.24 39.10 -11.18
C LYS A 298 11.55 38.17 -10.19
N LYS A 299 11.07 38.72 -9.07
CA LYS A 299 10.50 37.98 -7.94
C LYS A 299 9.38 37.00 -8.34
N GLU A 300 8.53 37.39 -9.29
CA GLU A 300 7.45 36.55 -9.82
C GLU A 300 7.96 35.22 -10.42
N ARG A 301 9.01 35.27 -11.25
CA ARG A 301 9.60 34.06 -11.87
C ARG A 301 10.28 33.16 -10.85
N VAL A 302 10.89 33.74 -9.82
CA VAL A 302 11.51 32.99 -8.73
C VAL A 302 10.43 32.29 -7.90
N LEU A 303 9.27 32.95 -7.72
CA LEU A 303 8.12 32.37 -7.03
C LEU A 303 7.51 31.20 -7.82
N GLU A 304 7.37 31.32 -9.15
CA GLU A 304 6.94 30.21 -10.03
C GLU A 304 7.85 28.98 -9.93
N ALA A 305 9.16 29.20 -9.98
CA ALA A 305 10.17 28.14 -9.82
C ALA A 305 10.11 27.50 -8.43
N LEU A 306 9.89 28.30 -7.38
CA LEU A 306 9.72 27.81 -6.02
C LEU A 306 8.46 26.94 -5.89
N VAL A 307 7.31 27.38 -6.42
CA VAL A 307 6.05 26.62 -6.40
C VAL A 307 6.23 25.26 -7.08
N THR A 308 6.87 25.23 -8.25
CA THR A 308 7.17 24.00 -8.98
C THR A 308 8.06 23.06 -8.16
N THR A 309 9.07 23.61 -7.47
CA THR A 309 9.95 22.86 -6.56
C THR A 309 9.18 22.27 -5.39
N LEU A 310 8.30 23.06 -4.75
CA LEU A 310 7.48 22.62 -3.62
C LEU A 310 6.50 21.51 -4.01
N ARG A 311 5.94 21.56 -5.22
CA ARG A 311 5.07 20.51 -5.76
C ARG A 311 5.81 19.17 -5.87
N ILE A 312 7.04 19.18 -6.37
CA ILE A 312 7.88 17.97 -6.42
C ILE A 312 8.24 17.47 -5.01
N LEU A 313 8.58 18.37 -4.08
CA LEU A 313 8.88 18.02 -2.69
C LEU A 313 7.66 17.44 -1.94
N SER A 314 6.44 17.81 -2.33
CA SER A 314 5.21 17.26 -1.75
C SER A 314 4.85 15.86 -2.26
N ASN A 315 5.56 15.35 -3.26
CA ASN A 315 5.29 14.04 -3.84
C ASN A 315 5.96 12.92 -3.02
N GLU A 316 5.14 12.12 -2.34
CA GLU A 316 5.58 11.03 -1.46
C GLU A 316 6.35 9.89 -2.18
N GLN A 317 6.37 9.86 -3.52
CA GLN A 317 6.98 8.79 -4.30
C GLN A 317 8.50 8.92 -4.55
N ILE A 318 9.14 10.02 -4.11
CA ILE A 318 10.54 10.35 -4.39
C ILE A 318 11.44 10.03 -3.18
N LYS A 319 12.62 9.44 -3.40
CA LYS A 319 13.52 9.04 -2.29
C LYS A 319 14.22 10.26 -1.65
N HIS A 320 14.41 10.21 -0.33
CA HIS A 320 15.09 11.26 0.45
C HIS A 320 16.46 11.71 -0.08
N LYS A 321 17.25 10.81 -0.69
CA LYS A 321 18.58 11.16 -1.23
C LYS A 321 18.48 12.11 -2.45
N GLU A 322 17.49 11.89 -3.32
CA GLU A 322 17.22 12.72 -4.50
C GLU A 322 16.61 14.06 -4.08
N LEU A 323 15.80 14.06 -3.01
CA LEU A 323 15.18 15.27 -2.45
C LEU A 323 16.19 16.24 -1.83
N LYS A 324 17.38 15.79 -1.39
CA LYS A 324 18.38 16.68 -0.75
C LYS A 324 18.79 17.83 -1.67
N THR A 325 19.04 17.55 -2.95
CA THR A 325 19.41 18.57 -3.94
C THR A 325 18.23 19.51 -4.23
N ILE A 326 17.02 18.96 -4.30
CA ILE A 326 15.79 19.74 -4.52
C ILE A 326 15.51 20.68 -3.34
N HIS A 327 15.76 20.24 -2.11
CA HIS A 327 15.72 21.11 -0.92
C HIS A 327 16.76 22.24 -1.00
N GLN A 328 17.97 21.98 -1.49
CA GLN A 328 18.96 23.04 -1.68
C GLN A 328 18.53 24.05 -2.76
N ILE A 329 17.91 23.58 -3.85
CA ILE A 329 17.33 24.45 -4.88
C ILE A 329 16.21 25.32 -4.28
N ARG A 330 15.30 24.72 -3.49
CA ARG A 330 14.27 25.45 -2.74
C ARG A 330 14.89 26.54 -1.86
N GLN A 331 15.85 26.19 -1.01
CA GLN A 331 16.50 27.14 -0.09
C GLN A 331 17.18 28.30 -0.83
N ASN A 332 17.72 28.05 -2.03
CA ASN A 332 18.29 29.10 -2.86
C ASN A 332 17.20 30.06 -3.37
N PHE A 333 16.02 29.57 -3.79
CA PHE A 333 14.91 30.45 -4.18
C PHE A 333 14.34 31.24 -3.00
N GLU A 334 14.23 30.63 -1.82
CA GLU A 334 13.81 31.31 -0.59
C GLU A 334 14.76 32.47 -0.24
N LYS A 335 16.07 32.24 -0.31
CA LYS A 335 17.10 33.27 -0.10
C LYS A 335 16.98 34.43 -1.11
N ILE A 336 16.55 34.17 -2.35
CA ILE A 336 16.32 35.22 -3.36
C ILE A 336 15.03 36.01 -3.06
N LEU A 337 13.96 35.35 -2.64
CA LEU A 337 12.65 35.98 -2.43
C LEU A 337 12.60 36.84 -1.16
N TRP A 338 13.08 36.30 -0.04
CA TRP A 338 12.94 36.91 1.29
C TRP A 338 14.20 36.82 2.16
N GLY A 339 15.35 36.45 1.61
CA GLY A 339 16.67 36.60 2.26
C GLY A 339 17.04 35.53 3.29
N THR A 340 16.12 34.65 3.66
CA THR A 340 16.34 33.53 4.59
C THR A 340 15.85 32.22 3.97
N SER A 341 16.33 31.09 4.48
CA SER A 341 15.86 29.77 4.08
C SER A 341 15.21 29.05 5.25
N ILE A 342 14.15 28.30 4.96
CA ILE A 342 13.54 27.38 5.91
C ILE A 342 14.36 26.10 5.91
N ASP A 343 14.62 25.50 7.08
CA ASP A 343 15.41 24.27 7.16
C ASP A 343 14.57 23.04 6.79
N VAL A 344 13.56 22.71 7.59
CA VAL A 344 12.75 21.49 7.41
C VAL A 344 11.28 21.82 7.61
N PHE A 345 10.42 21.29 6.73
CA PHE A 345 8.97 21.34 6.90
C PHE A 345 8.36 19.95 6.70
N THR A 346 7.30 19.64 7.45
CA THR A 346 6.65 18.30 7.47
C THR A 346 5.46 18.20 6.51
N SER A 347 4.87 19.33 6.11
CA SER A 347 3.77 19.38 5.14
C SER A 347 3.75 20.75 4.45
N LEU A 348 3.15 20.83 3.25
CA LEU A 348 2.94 22.11 2.56
C LEU A 348 2.17 23.12 3.43
N ARG A 349 1.26 22.63 4.30
CA ARG A 349 0.54 23.47 5.25
C ARG A 349 1.46 24.07 6.31
N ALA A 350 2.34 23.26 6.89
CA ALA A 350 3.34 23.74 7.86
C ALA A 350 4.34 24.72 7.21
N TYR A 351 4.70 24.49 5.94
CA TYR A 351 5.53 25.41 5.18
C TYR A 351 4.86 26.78 5.00
N ARG A 352 3.58 26.80 4.61
CA ARG A 352 2.81 28.04 4.43
C ARG A 352 2.74 28.89 5.69
N GLU A 353 2.51 28.28 6.85
CA GLU A 353 2.51 29.00 8.13
C GLU A 353 3.87 29.64 8.44
N GLN A 354 4.98 28.97 8.10
CA GLN A 354 6.31 29.53 8.29
C GLN A 354 6.59 30.69 7.33
N VAL A 355 6.18 30.58 6.05
CA VAL A 355 6.31 31.69 5.10
C VAL A 355 5.49 32.89 5.55
N LYS A 356 4.30 32.66 6.12
CA LYS A 356 3.43 33.73 6.66
C LYS A 356 4.07 34.53 7.78
N ALA A 357 4.94 33.92 8.56
CA ALA A 357 5.71 34.60 9.60
C ALA A 357 6.91 35.40 9.06
N ILE A 358 7.46 35.02 7.89
CA ILE A 358 8.71 35.58 7.34
C ILE A 358 8.43 36.66 6.29
N ALA A 359 7.49 36.43 5.37
CA ALA A 359 7.22 37.27 4.21
C ALA A 359 5.70 37.35 3.91
N PRO A 360 4.91 37.99 4.78
CA PRO A 360 3.44 38.02 4.68
C PRO A 360 2.92 38.59 3.34
N GLU A 361 3.68 39.48 2.71
CA GLU A 361 3.35 40.14 1.45
C GLU A 361 3.40 39.20 0.22
N LEU A 362 4.14 38.09 0.29
CA LEU A 362 4.28 37.12 -0.81
C LEU A 362 3.40 35.88 -0.63
N VAL A 363 2.82 35.68 0.56
CA VAL A 363 2.00 34.50 0.88
C VAL A 363 0.77 34.40 0.01
N CYS A 364 0.08 35.52 -0.22
CA CYS A 364 -1.15 35.52 -1.02
C CYS A 364 -0.88 35.09 -2.47
N SER A 365 0.22 35.56 -3.07
CA SER A 365 0.66 35.11 -4.40
C SER A 365 1.07 33.64 -4.39
N LEU A 366 1.77 33.19 -3.35
CA LEU A 366 2.17 31.78 -3.19
C LEU A 366 0.94 30.85 -3.07
N ASP A 367 -0.05 31.23 -2.27
CA ASP A 367 -1.29 30.47 -2.07
C ASP A 367 -2.09 30.36 -3.37
N THR A 368 -2.25 31.48 -4.08
CA THR A 368 -2.97 31.50 -5.37
C THR A 368 -2.34 30.52 -6.37
N MET A 369 -1.01 30.53 -6.49
CA MET A 369 -0.29 29.64 -7.41
C MET A 369 -0.24 28.17 -6.96
N LEU A 370 -0.47 27.89 -5.67
CA LEU A 370 -0.58 26.53 -5.13
C LEU A 370 -2.00 25.97 -5.23
N GLU A 371 -3.03 26.82 -5.35
CA GLU A 371 -4.45 26.43 -5.45
C GLU A 371 -4.96 26.33 -6.90
N ASP A 372 -4.39 27.07 -7.85
CA ASP A 372 -4.81 27.11 -9.26
C ASP A 372 -4.45 25.87 -10.11
N THR A 373 -3.96 24.78 -9.50
CA THR A 373 -3.58 23.52 -10.19
C THR A 373 -3.73 22.31 -9.27
#